data_AF-A0A9N9L7K1-F1
#
_entry.id   AF-A0A9N9L7K1-F1
#
_cell.length_a   1.000
_cell.length_b   1.000
_cell.length_c   1.000
_cell.angle_alpha   90.00
_cell.angle_beta   90.00
_cell.angle_gamma   90.00
#
_symmetry.space_group_name_H-M   'P 1'
#
loop_
_entity.id
_entity.type
_entity.pdbx_description
1 polymer ?
#
loop_
_entity_poly.entity_id
_entity_poly.type
_entity_poly.pdbx_seq_one_letter_code
_entity_poly.pdbx_strand_id
1 'polypeptide(L)'
;MLPSIFILALLQASTINAAAANPFPAGPFPVGPFPADVNKKPVSFGSSIPVNFATPTPVPAEGAAQPGGKKDEKPNNPKPENPKPNNPKPANPTPTPSVPIVPAPGVPANSSTGVPAIEGFTLTWSDEFKGADGSLPDSKNWIIDVGTSYPGGPANWGTGEIQTYTNKPENVQVVNGQLKITAIGKDKTWTSARVETQRTDFMAQEGKKMIIQASIAMPDVTGPEAIGYWPAFWTLGGNYRGVFTNWPGVGEFDIMENVNGLNKVTGVLHCDVAPGGRCNEMDGIGKNLQCPGKPCQGNLHTYTLTVDRSATPETMTWSVDGQKYHSITEQELGAQLWTQTVQHGHFILLNLAMGGAFPNKVHGADTPLPGTVSGKSLNIDYVAVYNSI
;
A
#
# COMPACT_ATOMS: atom_id res chain seq x y z
N MET A 1 64.88 16.21 -50.74
CA MET A 1 64.07 16.17 -49.51
C MET A 1 64.83 15.34 -48.49
N LEU A 2 65.43 16.02 -47.54
CA LEU A 2 66.07 15.53 -46.31
C LEU A 2 65.00 15.54 -45.19
N PRO A 3 65.20 14.93 -43.99
CA PRO A 3 66.17 13.90 -43.57
C PRO A 3 65.48 12.77 -42.70
N SER A 4 66.02 11.55 -42.60
CA SER A 4 66.93 11.05 -41.54
C SER A 4 66.27 10.52 -40.25
N ILE A 5 66.55 9.25 -39.86
CA ILE A 5 67.49 8.83 -38.76
C ILE A 5 66.73 8.76 -37.39
N PHE A 6 66.88 7.83 -36.42
CA PHE A 6 67.99 7.05 -35.85
C PHE A 6 67.48 5.74 -35.20
N ILE A 7 68.39 4.78 -35.11
CA ILE A 7 68.36 3.46 -34.46
C ILE A 7 68.70 3.57 -32.95
N LEU A 8 68.44 2.48 -32.20
CA LEU A 8 69.17 1.96 -30.99
C LEU A 8 68.50 2.24 -29.63
N ALA A 9 68.50 1.39 -28.59
CA ALA A 9 68.55 -0.06 -28.33
C ALA A 9 68.40 -0.26 -26.79
N LEU A 10 68.59 -1.50 -26.33
CA LEU A 10 68.71 -2.03 -24.94
C LEU A 10 67.38 -2.45 -24.28
N LEU A 11 67.02 -3.73 -24.07
CA LEU A 11 67.65 -4.98 -23.61
C LEU A 11 67.81 -5.10 -22.07
N GLN A 12 67.44 -6.30 -21.57
CA GLN A 12 67.53 -6.90 -20.21
C GLN A 12 66.22 -6.80 -19.37
N ALA A 13 65.45 -7.87 -19.10
CA ALA A 13 65.73 -9.14 -18.41
C ALA A 13 66.19 -8.88 -16.95
N SER A 14 65.67 -9.43 -15.85
CA SER A 14 64.97 -10.70 -15.60
C SER A 14 64.25 -10.66 -14.23
N THR A 15 63.32 -11.60 -14.04
CA THR A 15 62.82 -12.25 -12.81
C THR A 15 63.53 -12.03 -11.46
N ILE A 16 62.77 -12.00 -10.35
CA ILE A 16 62.93 -12.85 -9.14
C ILE A 16 61.71 -12.74 -8.19
N ASN A 17 61.50 -13.85 -7.48
CA ASN A 17 60.44 -14.34 -6.59
C ASN A 17 59.91 -13.48 -5.41
N ALA A 18 58.62 -13.75 -5.14
CA ALA A 18 57.95 -14.11 -3.88
C ALA A 18 58.33 -13.44 -2.53
N ALA A 19 57.30 -12.94 -1.84
CA ALA A 19 57.08 -13.21 -0.42
C ALA A 19 55.61 -12.93 -0.03
N ALA A 20 55.01 -13.92 0.63
CA ALA A 20 53.72 -13.83 1.31
C ALA A 20 53.86 -13.13 2.68
N ALA A 21 52.84 -12.39 3.09
CA ALA A 21 52.50 -12.07 4.49
C ALA A 21 51.03 -11.63 4.52
N ASN A 22 50.10 -12.58 4.68
CA ASN A 22 49.44 -13.01 5.91
C ASN A 22 48.33 -12.08 6.45
N PRO A 23 47.22 -12.69 6.94
CA PRO A 23 45.94 -12.03 7.18
C PRO A 23 45.86 -11.43 8.58
N PHE A 24 45.06 -10.36 8.75
CA PHE A 24 44.70 -9.88 10.08
C PHE A 24 43.65 -10.80 10.73
N PRO A 25 43.83 -11.18 12.01
CA PRO A 25 43.01 -12.18 12.66
C PRO A 25 41.71 -11.59 13.24
N ALA A 26 40.64 -12.37 13.12
CA ALA A 26 39.50 -12.31 14.01
C ALA A 26 39.92 -12.80 15.40
N GLY A 27 39.60 -12.01 16.43
CA GLY A 27 39.74 -12.36 17.84
C GLY A 27 38.48 -11.97 18.61
N PRO A 28 38.07 -12.76 19.61
CA PRO A 28 36.74 -12.66 20.24
C PRO A 28 36.69 -11.55 21.28
N PHE A 29 35.59 -10.80 21.31
CA PHE A 29 35.31 -9.90 22.43
C PHE A 29 34.77 -10.69 23.62
N PRO A 30 35.36 -10.55 24.83
CA PRO A 30 34.86 -11.22 26.02
C PRO A 30 33.62 -10.51 26.56
N VAL A 31 32.60 -11.32 26.82
CA VAL A 31 31.41 -10.98 27.61
C VAL A 31 31.82 -10.96 29.09
N GLY A 32 31.67 -9.81 29.75
CA GLY A 32 31.83 -9.65 31.19
C GLY A 32 30.64 -8.84 31.75
N PRO A 33 30.16 -9.14 32.97
CA PRO A 33 28.86 -8.69 33.46
C PRO A 33 28.94 -7.26 34.00
N PHE A 34 27.96 -6.41 33.66
CA PHE A 34 27.77 -5.13 34.35
C PHE A 34 26.88 -5.33 35.60
N PRO A 35 27.26 -4.75 36.75
CA PRO A 35 26.51 -4.86 37.99
C PRO A 35 25.29 -3.93 38.01
N ALA A 36 24.24 -4.39 38.67
CA ALA A 36 23.10 -3.57 39.08
C ALA A 36 23.57 -2.50 40.07
N ASP A 37 23.13 -1.26 39.86
CA ASP A 37 23.22 -0.23 40.89
C ASP A 37 21.84 0.31 41.25
N VAL A 38 21.62 0.36 42.55
CA VAL A 38 20.39 0.64 43.27
C VAL A 38 20.54 2.03 43.88
N ASN A 39 19.44 2.79 43.91
CA ASN A 39 19.23 4.07 44.60
C ASN A 39 19.41 5.33 43.74
N LYS A 40 18.27 5.93 43.39
CA LYS A 40 18.03 7.37 43.61
C LYS A 40 16.53 7.60 43.87
N LYS A 41 16.23 8.10 45.08
CA LYS A 41 14.89 8.53 45.51
C LYS A 41 14.43 9.77 44.71
N PRO A 42 13.13 9.93 44.44
CA PRO A 42 12.59 11.11 43.78
C PRO A 42 12.35 12.28 44.75
N VAL A 43 12.52 13.50 44.24
CA VAL A 43 12.18 14.76 44.91
C VAL A 43 10.76 15.16 44.52
N SER A 44 9.95 15.50 45.52
CA SER A 44 8.55 15.93 45.41
C SER A 44 8.43 17.42 45.15
N PHE A 45 7.49 17.82 44.28
CA PHE A 45 6.70 19.05 44.44
C PHE A 45 5.25 18.74 44.09
N GLY A 46 4.34 18.99 45.04
CA GLY A 46 2.90 18.90 44.84
C GLY A 46 2.32 20.22 44.36
N SER A 47 1.21 20.15 43.63
CA SER A 47 -0.04 20.80 44.06
C SER A 47 -1.23 20.22 43.30
N SER A 48 -2.32 20.13 44.05
CA SER A 48 -3.62 19.48 43.88
C SER A 48 -4.58 20.17 42.90
N ILE A 49 -5.41 19.39 42.17
CA ILE A 49 -6.91 19.46 42.07
C ILE A 49 -7.43 18.08 41.59
N PRO A 50 -8.49 17.48 42.19
CA PRO A 50 -8.96 16.13 41.85
C PRO A 50 -10.04 16.10 40.76
N VAL A 51 -10.01 15.08 39.90
CA VAL A 51 -11.15 14.67 39.05
C VAL A 51 -11.53 13.24 39.43
N ASN A 52 -12.75 13.08 39.94
CA ASN A 52 -13.35 11.81 40.35
C ASN A 52 -13.60 10.90 39.13
N PHE A 53 -13.06 9.68 39.18
CA PHE A 53 -13.53 8.57 38.35
C PHE A 53 -14.39 7.64 39.22
N ALA A 54 -15.68 7.54 38.89
CA ALA A 54 -16.57 6.53 39.45
C ALA A 54 -16.46 5.25 38.61
N THR A 55 -16.14 4.14 39.26
CA THR A 55 -16.21 2.78 38.72
C THR A 55 -17.64 2.26 38.84
N PRO A 56 -18.19 1.54 37.83
CA PRO A 56 -19.44 0.81 37.99
C PRO A 56 -19.19 -0.55 38.65
N THR A 57 -19.98 -0.84 39.68
CA THR A 57 -20.08 -2.13 40.37
C THR A 57 -20.86 -3.18 39.55
N PRO A 58 -20.60 -4.48 39.76
CA PRO A 58 -21.20 -5.56 38.99
C PRO A 58 -22.59 -5.96 39.50
N VAL A 59 -23.46 -6.36 38.56
CA VAL A 59 -24.78 -6.98 38.80
C VAL A 59 -24.60 -8.50 38.93
N PRO A 60 -25.16 -9.18 39.95
CA PRO A 60 -25.11 -10.63 40.04
C PRO A 60 -26.26 -11.29 39.27
N ALA A 61 -25.98 -12.47 38.73
CA ALA A 61 -26.95 -13.40 38.17
C ALA A 61 -27.24 -14.55 39.16
N GLU A 62 -28.38 -15.20 38.91
CA GLU A 62 -28.75 -16.60 39.24
C GLU A 62 -29.81 -16.83 40.34
N GLY A 63 -30.79 -17.68 40.01
CA GLY A 63 -31.83 -18.16 40.92
C GLY A 63 -33.08 -18.72 40.21
N ALA A 64 -33.05 -20.00 39.85
CA ALA A 64 -34.13 -20.76 39.24
C ALA A 64 -35.28 -21.12 40.22
N ALA A 65 -36.53 -21.26 39.72
CA ALA A 65 -37.48 -22.32 40.09
C ALA A 65 -38.84 -22.17 39.36
N GLN A 66 -39.25 -23.23 38.66
CA GLN A 66 -40.65 -23.57 38.34
C GLN A 66 -41.25 -24.38 39.53
N PRO A 67 -42.58 -24.44 39.76
CA PRO A 67 -43.45 -25.31 38.94
C PRO A 67 -44.96 -24.95 38.81
N GLY A 68 -45.56 -25.43 37.70
CA GLY A 68 -46.82 -26.18 37.72
C GLY A 68 -48.14 -25.43 37.46
N GLY A 69 -48.89 -25.88 36.44
CA GLY A 69 -50.36 -25.80 36.48
C GLY A 69 -51.12 -25.62 35.16
N LYS A 70 -51.36 -26.75 34.46
CA LYS A 70 -52.59 -27.15 33.70
C LYS A 70 -53.23 -26.16 32.70
N LYS A 71 -53.17 -26.51 31.41
CA LYS A 71 -54.24 -27.15 30.58
C LYS A 71 -55.39 -26.19 30.24
N ASP A 72 -55.52 -25.88 28.94
CA ASP A 72 -56.74 -26.19 28.19
C ASP A 72 -56.44 -26.28 26.68
N GLU A 73 -57.09 -27.25 26.05
CA GLU A 73 -56.86 -27.78 24.73
C GLU A 73 -58.13 -27.59 23.88
N LYS A 74 -57.98 -26.95 22.70
CA LYS A 74 -58.82 -27.04 21.47
C LYS A 74 -60.27 -26.49 21.48
N PRO A 75 -60.87 -26.13 20.30
CA PRO A 75 -60.71 -26.80 18.99
C PRO A 75 -60.52 -25.93 17.73
N ASN A 76 -60.15 -26.65 16.66
CA ASN A 76 -60.02 -26.24 15.27
C ASN A 76 -61.35 -25.87 14.58
N ASN A 77 -61.19 -25.12 13.47
CA ASN A 77 -62.02 -24.96 12.25
C ASN A 77 -63.20 -23.98 12.26
N PRO A 78 -63.63 -23.45 11.08
CA PRO A 78 -62.99 -23.36 9.76
C PRO A 78 -63.00 -21.93 9.15
N LYS A 79 -62.22 -21.77 8.07
CA LYS A 79 -62.18 -20.63 7.14
C LYS A 79 -63.56 -20.36 6.51
N PRO A 80 -64.06 -19.10 6.46
CA PRO A 80 -65.12 -18.71 5.54
C PRO A 80 -64.50 -18.30 4.19
N GLU A 81 -64.79 -19.10 3.17
CA GLU A 81 -64.56 -18.77 1.77
C GLU A 81 -65.75 -17.91 1.31
N ASN A 82 -65.50 -16.68 0.88
CA ASN A 82 -66.53 -15.80 0.30
C ASN A 82 -66.31 -15.64 -1.22
N PRO A 83 -67.41 -15.51 -1.98
CA PRO A 83 -67.49 -15.89 -3.38
C PRO A 83 -66.83 -14.90 -4.35
N LYS A 84 -66.35 -15.47 -5.45
CA LYS A 84 -65.73 -14.83 -6.61
C LYS A 84 -66.75 -13.94 -7.35
N PRO A 85 -66.49 -12.64 -7.57
CA PRO A 85 -67.29 -11.84 -8.49
C PRO A 85 -66.90 -12.14 -9.93
N ASN A 86 -67.86 -12.62 -10.73
CA ASN A 86 -67.78 -12.61 -12.19
C ASN A 86 -67.97 -11.17 -12.68
N ASN A 87 -67.01 -10.63 -13.43
CA ASN A 87 -67.25 -9.47 -14.29
C ASN A 87 -66.37 -9.49 -15.56
N PRO A 88 -66.83 -8.84 -16.64
CA PRO A 88 -66.65 -9.27 -18.01
C PRO A 88 -65.30 -8.89 -18.65
N LYS A 89 -64.94 -9.68 -19.66
CA LYS A 89 -63.81 -9.54 -20.57
C LYS A 89 -63.71 -8.12 -21.17
N PRO A 90 -62.60 -7.37 -20.96
CA PRO A 90 -62.36 -6.11 -21.66
C PRO A 90 -62.02 -6.36 -23.13
N ALA A 91 -62.59 -5.53 -24.00
CA ALA A 91 -62.32 -5.49 -25.44
C ALA A 91 -60.88 -5.04 -25.73
N ASN A 92 -60.35 -5.56 -26.83
CA ASN A 92 -58.99 -5.32 -27.33
C ASN A 92 -58.84 -3.85 -27.78
N PRO A 93 -57.87 -3.07 -27.28
CA PRO A 93 -57.62 -1.73 -27.82
C PRO A 93 -56.85 -1.82 -29.16
N THR A 94 -57.34 -1.06 -30.13
CA THR A 94 -56.75 -0.83 -31.46
C THR A 94 -55.28 -0.37 -31.36
N PRO A 95 -54.37 -0.84 -32.23
CA PRO A 95 -52.96 -0.46 -32.19
C PRO A 95 -52.76 1.02 -32.59
N THR A 96 -52.14 1.79 -31.70
CA THR A 96 -51.57 3.11 -31.97
C THR A 96 -50.28 2.94 -32.81
N PRO A 97 -49.99 3.83 -33.78
CA PRO A 97 -48.78 3.73 -34.58
C PRO A 97 -47.53 3.87 -33.70
N SER A 98 -46.67 2.86 -33.75
CA SER A 98 -45.36 2.82 -33.13
C SER A 98 -44.42 3.84 -33.79
N VAL A 99 -44.00 4.84 -33.02
CA VAL A 99 -42.86 5.69 -33.37
C VAL A 99 -41.61 4.80 -33.36
N PRO A 100 -40.77 4.80 -34.42
CA PRO A 100 -39.51 4.07 -34.38
C PRO A 100 -38.61 4.68 -33.31
N ILE A 101 -38.35 3.92 -32.26
CA ILE A 101 -37.27 4.21 -31.30
C ILE A 101 -35.98 3.96 -32.06
N VAL A 102 -35.33 5.02 -32.51
CA VAL A 102 -33.95 4.97 -32.98
C VAL A 102 -33.10 4.50 -31.80
N PRO A 103 -32.32 3.40 -31.93
CA PRO A 103 -31.42 3.02 -30.86
C PRO A 103 -30.44 4.16 -30.62
N ALA A 104 -30.36 4.63 -29.37
CA ALA A 104 -29.31 5.53 -28.96
C ALA A 104 -27.96 4.89 -29.33
N PRO A 105 -26.99 5.66 -29.88
CA PRO A 105 -25.66 5.14 -30.14
C PRO A 105 -25.13 4.48 -28.86
N GLY A 106 -24.72 3.22 -28.97
CA GLY A 106 -24.14 2.47 -27.86
C GLY A 106 -23.04 3.30 -27.21
N VAL A 107 -23.15 3.48 -25.90
CA VAL A 107 -22.04 4.00 -25.09
C VAL A 107 -20.88 3.02 -25.31
N PRO A 108 -19.74 3.45 -25.88
CA PRO A 108 -18.60 2.56 -26.01
C PRO A 108 -18.18 2.11 -24.60
N ALA A 109 -17.80 0.83 -24.50
CA ALA A 109 -17.10 0.30 -23.34
C ALA A 109 -15.96 1.27 -22.94
N ASN A 110 -15.81 1.51 -21.63
CA ASN A 110 -14.76 2.34 -21.03
C ASN A 110 -13.49 2.37 -21.89
N SER A 111 -13.31 3.46 -22.63
CA SER A 111 -12.01 3.79 -23.17
C SER A 111 -11.15 4.15 -21.97
N SER A 112 -10.17 3.30 -21.61
CA SER A 112 -9.07 3.79 -20.79
C SER A 112 -8.47 4.96 -21.56
N THR A 113 -8.69 6.16 -21.05
CA THR A 113 -7.92 7.31 -21.49
C THR A 113 -6.52 7.00 -21.04
N GLY A 114 -5.66 6.60 -21.97
CA GLY A 114 -4.31 6.15 -21.66
C GLY A 114 -3.52 7.14 -20.80
N VAL A 115 -2.29 6.77 -20.44
CA VAL A 115 -1.45 7.55 -19.52
C VAL A 115 -1.44 9.05 -19.88
N PRO A 116 -1.91 9.95 -18.99
CA PRO A 116 -2.09 11.35 -19.32
C PRO A 116 -0.74 12.06 -19.54
N ALA A 117 -0.67 12.92 -20.54
CA ALA A 117 0.50 13.79 -20.70
C ALA A 117 0.55 14.87 -19.61
N ILE A 118 1.74 15.21 -19.14
CA ILE A 118 1.98 16.30 -18.18
C ILE A 118 2.85 17.36 -18.85
N GLU A 119 2.34 18.60 -18.89
CA GLU A 119 3.06 19.73 -19.49
C GLU A 119 4.42 19.96 -18.81
N GLY A 120 5.48 20.11 -19.62
CA GLY A 120 6.84 20.29 -19.12
C GLY A 120 7.54 18.99 -18.71
N PHE A 121 6.91 17.83 -18.91
CA PHE A 121 7.48 16.52 -18.58
C PHE A 121 7.47 15.56 -19.77
N THR A 122 8.43 14.64 -19.77
CA THR A 122 8.47 13.47 -20.64
C THR A 122 8.00 12.24 -19.87
N LEU A 123 7.12 11.44 -20.47
CA LEU A 123 6.77 10.12 -19.95
C LEU A 123 7.96 9.17 -20.15
N THR A 124 8.64 8.82 -19.06
CA THR A 124 9.88 8.03 -19.09
C THR A 124 9.68 6.54 -18.83
N TRP A 125 8.55 6.17 -18.22
CA TRP A 125 8.12 4.79 -18.05
C TRP A 125 6.64 4.76 -17.71
N SER A 126 5.93 3.74 -18.16
CA SER A 126 4.57 3.43 -17.70
C SER A 126 4.20 1.98 -17.94
N ASP A 127 3.14 1.57 -17.24
CA ASP A 127 2.36 0.38 -17.56
C ASP A 127 0.87 0.72 -17.53
N GLU A 128 0.16 0.43 -18.63
CA GLU A 128 -1.30 0.54 -18.79
C GLU A 128 -1.96 -0.85 -18.67
N PHE A 129 -1.20 -1.84 -18.19
CA PHE A 129 -1.63 -3.22 -17.98
C PHE A 129 -2.30 -3.84 -19.21
N LYS A 130 -1.67 -3.64 -20.36
CA LYS A 130 -2.10 -4.27 -21.63
C LYS A 130 -1.86 -5.77 -21.53
N GLY A 131 -2.94 -6.54 -21.63
CA GLY A 131 -2.90 -7.99 -21.53
C GLY A 131 -4.28 -8.58 -21.82
N ALA A 132 -4.33 -9.90 -22.02
CA ALA A 132 -5.59 -10.61 -22.10
C ALA A 132 -6.18 -10.75 -20.68
N ASP A 133 -7.51 -10.70 -20.56
CA ASP A 133 -8.17 -10.92 -19.27
C ASP A 133 -7.73 -12.26 -18.65
N GLY A 134 -7.34 -12.20 -17.37
CA GLY A 134 -6.81 -13.33 -16.61
C GLY A 134 -5.30 -13.55 -16.75
N SER A 135 -4.59 -12.77 -17.59
CA SER A 135 -3.13 -12.83 -17.65
C SER A 135 -2.48 -12.19 -16.44
N LEU A 136 -1.25 -12.58 -16.11
CA LEU A 136 -0.41 -11.85 -15.16
C LEU A 136 0.04 -10.50 -15.77
N PRO A 137 0.48 -9.52 -14.95
CA PRO A 137 1.14 -8.32 -15.47
C PRO A 137 2.43 -8.68 -16.22
N ASP A 138 2.88 -7.82 -17.15
CA ASP A 138 4.05 -8.11 -17.98
C ASP A 138 5.30 -8.27 -17.10
N SER A 139 5.89 -9.47 -17.13
CA SER A 139 7.11 -9.82 -16.40
C SER A 139 8.34 -8.98 -16.76
N LYS A 140 8.32 -8.25 -17.89
CA LYS A 140 9.35 -7.27 -18.25
C LYS A 140 9.27 -6.01 -17.39
N ASN A 141 8.09 -5.70 -16.88
CA ASN A 141 7.83 -4.55 -16.02
C ASN A 141 7.78 -4.94 -14.55
N TRP A 142 7.25 -6.12 -14.22
CA TRP A 142 6.92 -6.51 -12.86
C TRP A 142 7.55 -7.83 -12.40
N ILE A 143 7.96 -7.83 -11.14
CA ILE A 143 8.26 -9.02 -10.33
C ILE A 143 7.04 -9.25 -9.43
N ILE A 144 6.62 -10.50 -9.27
CA ILE A 144 5.56 -10.87 -8.33
C ILE A 144 6.21 -11.46 -7.08
N ASP A 145 6.04 -10.77 -5.96
CA ASP A 145 6.51 -11.22 -4.66
C ASP A 145 5.55 -12.28 -4.11
N VAL A 146 6.11 -13.38 -3.60
CA VAL A 146 5.33 -14.53 -3.11
C VAL A 146 5.74 -14.91 -1.69
N GLY A 147 4.81 -15.52 -0.96
CA GLY A 147 5.03 -15.95 0.42
C GLY A 147 4.69 -14.87 1.45
N THR A 148 5.34 -14.96 2.61
CA THR A 148 5.13 -14.08 3.78
C THR A 148 6.34 -13.21 4.09
N SER A 149 7.36 -13.21 3.23
CA SER A 149 8.57 -12.38 3.33
C SER A 149 9.36 -12.44 2.02
N TYR A 150 10.24 -11.45 1.81
CA TYR A 150 11.37 -11.66 0.89
C TYR A 150 12.25 -12.83 1.37
N PRO A 151 12.99 -13.51 0.48
CA PRO A 151 14.01 -14.47 0.88
C PRO A 151 15.08 -13.81 1.75
N GLY A 152 15.13 -14.17 3.04
CA GLY A 152 16.03 -13.55 4.02
C GLY A 152 15.59 -12.18 4.54
N GLY A 153 14.40 -11.71 4.14
CA GLY A 153 13.78 -10.50 4.67
C GLY A 153 13.00 -10.75 5.97
N PRO A 154 12.41 -9.69 6.55
CA PRO A 154 11.61 -9.80 7.76
C PRO A 154 10.36 -10.67 7.55
N ALA A 155 10.04 -11.49 8.54
CA ALA A 155 8.82 -12.31 8.54
C ALA A 155 7.57 -11.42 8.52
N ASN A 156 6.47 -11.93 7.94
CA ASN A 156 5.21 -11.22 7.78
C ASN A 156 5.41 -9.82 7.21
N TRP A 157 6.29 -9.75 6.20
CA TRP A 157 6.71 -8.52 5.50
C TRP A 157 7.19 -7.38 6.42
N GLY A 158 7.55 -7.67 7.68
CA GLY A 158 7.96 -6.67 8.67
C GLY A 158 6.82 -5.92 9.36
N THR A 159 5.57 -6.13 8.93
CA THR A 159 4.40 -5.36 9.38
C THR A 159 3.44 -6.19 10.25
N GLY A 160 3.65 -7.51 10.32
CA GLY A 160 2.73 -8.43 10.99
C GLY A 160 1.45 -8.71 10.18
N GLU A 161 1.45 -8.37 8.88
CA GLU A 161 0.37 -8.74 7.95
C GLU A 161 0.26 -10.27 7.81
N ILE A 162 -0.95 -10.78 7.57
CA ILE A 162 -1.28 -12.20 7.74
C ILE A 162 -1.51 -12.97 6.44
N GLN A 163 -1.58 -12.29 5.30
CA GLN A 163 -1.79 -12.94 4.02
C GLN A 163 -0.50 -13.60 3.51
N THR A 164 -0.67 -14.69 2.76
CA THR A 164 0.38 -15.18 1.88
C THR A 164 0.22 -14.53 0.49
N TYR A 165 1.21 -13.79 0.02
CA TYR A 165 1.19 -13.30 -1.35
C TYR A 165 1.42 -14.45 -2.34
N THR A 166 0.69 -14.42 -3.45
CA THR A 166 0.78 -15.47 -4.49
C THR A 166 0.82 -14.86 -5.89
N ASN A 167 1.25 -15.66 -6.85
CA ASN A 167 1.19 -15.35 -8.29
C ASN A 167 0.01 -16.03 -8.99
N LYS A 168 -1.05 -16.37 -8.25
CA LYS A 168 -2.24 -16.98 -8.83
C LYS A 168 -3.13 -15.91 -9.48
N PRO A 169 -3.78 -16.20 -10.62
CA PRO A 169 -4.72 -15.28 -11.26
C PRO A 169 -5.87 -14.81 -10.35
N GLU A 170 -6.28 -15.61 -9.36
CA GLU A 170 -7.30 -15.21 -8.38
C GLU A 170 -6.84 -14.05 -7.47
N ASN A 171 -5.53 -13.88 -7.28
CA ASN A 171 -4.95 -12.80 -6.48
C ASN A 171 -4.37 -11.66 -7.33
N VAL A 172 -3.83 -11.95 -8.52
CA VAL A 172 -3.22 -10.95 -9.42
C VAL A 172 -3.49 -11.29 -10.87
N GLN A 173 -4.16 -10.38 -11.57
CA GLN A 173 -4.46 -10.55 -12.99
C GLN A 173 -4.76 -9.21 -13.66
N VAL A 174 -4.58 -9.18 -14.98
CA VAL A 174 -5.10 -8.12 -15.85
C VAL A 174 -6.56 -8.43 -16.15
N VAL A 175 -7.45 -7.44 -15.98
CA VAL A 175 -8.86 -7.53 -16.35
C VAL A 175 -9.31 -6.19 -16.91
N ASN A 176 -9.86 -6.17 -18.12
CA ASN A 176 -10.31 -4.95 -18.82
C ASN A 176 -9.21 -3.87 -18.89
N GLY A 177 -7.96 -4.28 -19.17
CA GLY A 177 -6.82 -3.36 -19.26
C GLY A 177 -6.41 -2.71 -17.93
N GLN A 178 -6.75 -3.32 -16.80
CA GLN A 178 -6.35 -2.86 -15.46
C GLN A 178 -5.67 -4.00 -14.72
N LEU A 179 -4.67 -3.69 -13.90
CA LEU A 179 -4.17 -4.65 -12.91
C LEU A 179 -5.16 -4.75 -11.76
N LYS A 180 -5.55 -5.97 -11.44
CA LYS A 180 -6.45 -6.31 -10.34
C LYS A 180 -5.70 -7.15 -9.32
N ILE A 181 -5.52 -6.60 -8.12
CA ILE A 181 -4.96 -7.31 -6.96
C ILE A 181 -6.12 -7.62 -5.99
N THR A 182 -6.36 -8.89 -5.68
CA THR A 182 -7.53 -9.33 -4.90
C THR A 182 -7.12 -10.09 -3.65
N ALA A 183 -7.62 -9.65 -2.50
CA ALA A 183 -7.47 -10.38 -1.24
C ALA A 183 -8.56 -11.45 -1.13
N ILE A 184 -8.15 -12.70 -0.96
CA ILE A 184 -9.04 -13.86 -0.84
C ILE A 184 -8.86 -14.46 0.55
N GLY A 185 -9.87 -14.30 1.38
CA GLY A 185 -10.03 -14.97 2.68
C GLY A 185 -10.73 -16.31 2.52
N LYS A 186 -10.19 -17.33 3.20
CA LYS A 186 -10.81 -18.64 3.42
C LYS A 186 -10.57 -19.03 4.88
N ASP A 187 -11.65 -19.16 5.65
CA ASP A 187 -11.60 -19.35 7.10
C ASP A 187 -10.77 -18.25 7.78
N LYS A 188 -9.68 -18.61 8.48
CA LYS A 188 -8.75 -17.66 9.13
C LYS A 188 -7.51 -17.35 8.29
N THR A 189 -7.47 -17.80 7.05
CA THR A 189 -6.30 -17.64 6.16
C THR A 189 -6.62 -16.67 5.04
N TRP A 190 -5.61 -15.89 4.65
CA TRP A 190 -5.73 -14.90 3.57
C TRP A 190 -4.64 -15.11 2.53
N THR A 191 -5.00 -14.89 1.28
CA THR A 191 -4.06 -14.73 0.18
C THR A 191 -4.29 -13.40 -0.50
N SER A 192 -3.25 -12.85 -1.11
CA SER A 192 -3.33 -11.63 -1.90
C SER A 192 -2.17 -11.59 -2.90
N ALA A 193 -1.86 -10.44 -3.48
CA ALA A 193 -0.64 -10.26 -4.25
C ALA A 193 0.09 -8.96 -3.93
N ARG A 194 1.40 -9.00 -4.22
CA ARG A 194 2.35 -7.90 -4.17
C ARG A 194 3.18 -7.96 -5.43
N VAL A 195 3.33 -6.83 -6.10
CA VAL A 195 4.17 -6.70 -7.29
C VAL A 195 5.10 -5.52 -7.13
N GLU A 196 6.30 -5.64 -7.68
CA GLU A 196 7.30 -4.60 -7.69
C GLU A 196 7.92 -4.43 -9.08
N THR A 197 8.37 -3.23 -9.43
CA THR A 197 8.94 -2.98 -10.75
C THR A 197 10.29 -3.66 -10.92
N GLN A 198 10.58 -4.17 -12.12
CA GLN A 198 11.92 -4.65 -12.49
C GLN A 198 12.96 -3.53 -12.35
N ARG A 199 12.59 -2.31 -12.77
CA ARG A 199 13.40 -1.09 -12.62
C ARG A 199 13.51 -0.66 -11.15
N THR A 200 14.68 -0.16 -10.78
CA THR A 200 15.03 0.37 -9.46
C THR A 200 15.66 1.76 -9.51
N ASP A 201 15.59 2.40 -10.68
CA ASP A 201 16.32 3.61 -11.04
C ASP A 201 15.40 4.83 -11.21
N PHE A 202 14.17 4.77 -10.69
CA PHE A 202 13.28 5.93 -10.71
C PHE A 202 13.79 6.98 -9.73
N MET A 203 14.24 8.10 -10.27
CA MET A 203 14.88 9.18 -9.51
C MET A 203 14.74 10.51 -10.25
N ALA A 204 14.49 11.59 -9.49
CA ALA A 204 14.69 12.95 -10.00
C ALA A 204 16.20 13.23 -10.12
N GLN A 205 16.65 13.65 -11.30
CA GLN A 205 18.01 14.15 -11.49
C GLN A 205 18.18 15.51 -10.78
N GLU A 206 19.42 15.85 -10.42
CA GLU A 206 19.73 17.17 -9.88
C GLU A 206 19.28 18.28 -10.85
N GLY A 207 18.65 19.33 -10.33
CA GLY A 207 18.11 20.42 -11.14
C GLY A 207 16.81 20.08 -11.88
N LYS A 208 16.25 18.87 -11.68
CA LYS A 208 15.07 18.37 -12.41
C LYS A 208 13.97 17.90 -11.44
N LYS A 209 12.82 17.55 -12.01
CA LYS A 209 11.68 17.00 -11.27
C LYS A 209 11.34 15.61 -11.76
N MET A 210 10.87 14.76 -10.86
CA MET A 210 10.24 13.49 -11.18
C MET A 210 8.81 13.47 -10.64
N ILE A 211 7.90 12.88 -11.40
CA ILE A 211 6.54 12.57 -10.96
C ILE A 211 6.35 11.06 -11.05
N ILE A 212 5.90 10.46 -9.95
CA ILE A 212 5.39 9.07 -9.91
C ILE A 212 3.88 9.17 -9.68
N GLN A 213 3.09 8.54 -10.55
CA GLN A 213 1.63 8.66 -10.53
C GLN A 213 0.94 7.34 -10.87
N ALA A 214 -0.19 7.07 -10.25
CA ALA A 214 -1.07 5.97 -10.62
C ALA A 214 -2.55 6.36 -10.52
N SER A 215 -3.38 5.78 -11.39
CA SER A 215 -4.85 5.86 -11.30
C SER A 215 -5.36 4.56 -10.68
N ILE A 216 -5.92 4.67 -9.47
CA ILE A 216 -6.23 3.51 -8.62
C ILE A 216 -7.63 3.65 -8.01
N ALA A 217 -8.37 2.54 -7.99
CA ALA A 217 -9.57 2.37 -7.18
C ALA A 217 -9.27 1.41 -6.03
N MET A 218 -9.39 1.90 -4.79
CA MET A 218 -9.21 1.06 -3.59
C MET A 218 -10.33 0.01 -3.48
N PRO A 219 -10.14 -1.07 -2.70
CA PRO A 219 -11.17 -2.09 -2.49
C PRO A 219 -12.54 -1.50 -2.15
N ASP A 220 -13.56 -1.86 -2.93
CA ASP A 220 -14.95 -1.40 -2.73
C ASP A 220 -15.60 -2.13 -1.54
N VAL A 221 -15.17 -1.75 -0.34
CA VAL A 221 -15.63 -2.26 0.95
C VAL A 221 -15.37 -1.22 2.03
N THR A 222 -16.32 -1.04 2.93
CA THR A 222 -16.23 -0.06 4.03
C THR A 222 -16.78 -0.64 5.33
N GLY A 223 -16.57 0.07 6.43
CA GLY A 223 -17.13 -0.31 7.73
C GLY A 223 -16.55 -1.62 8.29
N PRO A 224 -17.31 -2.36 9.13
CA PRO A 224 -16.83 -3.59 9.76
C PRO A 224 -16.34 -4.66 8.77
N GLU A 225 -16.91 -4.69 7.56
CA GLU A 225 -16.55 -5.62 6.50
C GLU A 225 -15.17 -5.34 5.89
N ALA A 226 -14.64 -4.13 6.06
CA ALA A 226 -13.34 -3.71 5.53
C ALA A 226 -12.19 -3.81 6.53
N ILE A 227 -12.46 -4.10 7.81
CA ILE A 227 -11.44 -4.06 8.85
C ILE A 227 -10.34 -5.07 8.57
N GLY A 228 -9.11 -4.60 8.42
CA GLY A 228 -7.93 -5.38 8.05
C GLY A 228 -7.49 -5.21 6.59
N TYR A 229 -8.30 -4.66 5.68
CA TYR A 229 -7.82 -4.33 4.34
C TYR A 229 -6.77 -3.22 4.40
N TRP A 230 -5.65 -3.41 3.71
CA TRP A 230 -4.55 -2.43 3.61
C TRP A 230 -3.96 -2.37 2.18
N PRO A 231 -4.61 -1.63 1.25
CA PRO A 231 -4.03 -1.34 -0.07
C PRO A 231 -2.87 -0.34 0.03
N ALA A 232 -1.85 -0.52 -0.82
CA ALA A 232 -0.72 0.40 -0.92
C ALA A 232 -0.19 0.56 -2.36
N PHE A 233 0.25 1.78 -2.67
CA PHE A 233 1.06 2.18 -3.83
C PHE A 233 2.19 3.07 -3.33
N TRP A 234 3.42 2.61 -3.51
CA TRP A 234 4.56 3.11 -2.74
C TRP A 234 5.88 2.81 -3.45
N THR A 235 6.98 3.31 -2.89
CA THR A 235 8.33 3.04 -3.39
C THR A 235 9.27 2.65 -2.27
N LEU A 236 10.30 1.89 -2.64
CA LEU A 236 11.46 1.62 -1.79
C LEU A 236 12.73 2.00 -2.55
N GLY A 237 13.74 2.48 -1.82
CA GLY A 237 15.04 2.75 -2.39
C GLY A 237 15.65 1.50 -3.02
N GLY A 238 16.24 1.64 -4.22
CA GLY A 238 16.75 0.54 -5.03
C GLY A 238 17.71 -0.40 -4.31
N ASN A 239 18.48 0.13 -3.36
CA ASN A 239 19.44 -0.63 -2.55
C ASN A 239 18.79 -1.54 -1.49
N TYR A 240 17.46 -1.51 -1.33
CA TYR A 240 16.75 -2.45 -0.46
C TYR A 240 16.72 -3.85 -1.08
N ARG A 241 16.57 -3.94 -2.41
CA ARG A 241 16.46 -5.21 -3.13
C ARG A 241 17.75 -6.02 -2.97
N GLY A 242 17.63 -7.20 -2.36
CA GLY A 242 18.75 -8.10 -2.08
C GLY A 242 19.45 -7.85 -0.73
N VAL A 243 19.12 -6.76 -0.02
CA VAL A 243 19.65 -6.45 1.33
C VAL A 243 18.59 -6.68 2.40
N PHE A 244 17.35 -6.25 2.14
CA PHE A 244 16.14 -6.47 2.95
C PHE A 244 16.20 -6.06 4.44
N THR A 245 17.26 -5.37 4.87
CA THR A 245 17.58 -5.07 6.28
C THR A 245 18.04 -3.63 6.51
N ASN A 246 18.12 -2.82 5.44
CA ASN A 246 18.54 -1.41 5.46
C ASN A 246 17.37 -0.42 5.47
N TRP A 247 16.14 -0.89 5.71
CA TRP A 247 15.01 -0.04 6.06
C TRP A 247 15.17 0.49 7.51
N PRO A 248 14.77 1.74 7.83
CA PRO A 248 14.12 2.73 6.96
C PRO A 248 15.10 3.65 6.22
N GLY A 249 16.39 3.60 6.56
CA GLY A 249 17.41 4.53 6.04
C GLY A 249 17.59 4.51 4.52
N VAL A 250 17.17 3.45 3.84
CA VAL A 250 17.15 3.35 2.36
C VAL A 250 16.06 4.19 1.70
N GLY A 251 15.13 4.75 2.48
CA GLY A 251 14.01 5.56 2.02
C GLY A 251 12.84 4.74 1.49
N GLU A 252 11.64 5.12 1.93
CA GLU A 252 10.36 4.57 1.49
C GLU A 252 9.32 5.68 1.35
N PHE A 253 8.67 5.75 0.17
CA PHE A 253 7.70 6.78 -0.16
C PHE A 253 6.32 6.15 -0.35
N ASP A 254 5.46 6.27 0.63
CA ASP A 254 4.08 5.83 0.52
C ASP A 254 3.28 6.88 -0.21
N ILE A 255 2.98 6.63 -1.47
CA ILE A 255 2.26 7.57 -2.34
C ILE A 255 0.75 7.50 -2.03
N MET A 256 0.26 6.29 -1.80
CA MET A 256 -1.10 6.01 -1.35
C MET A 256 -1.07 4.79 -0.44
N GLU A 257 -1.48 4.99 0.80
CA GLU A 257 -1.93 3.94 1.69
C GLU A 257 -3.35 4.21 2.17
N ASN A 258 -4.07 3.12 2.45
CA ASN A 258 -5.35 3.16 3.15
C ASN A 258 -5.48 1.93 4.04
N VAL A 259 -6.28 2.05 5.09
CA VAL A 259 -6.65 0.90 5.92
C VAL A 259 -8.15 0.91 6.21
N ASN A 260 -8.69 -0.27 6.49
CA ASN A 260 -10.01 -0.44 7.07
C ASN A 260 -11.17 0.15 6.23
N GLY A 261 -10.95 0.32 4.91
CA GLY A 261 -11.95 0.87 3.98
C GLY A 261 -12.37 2.31 4.30
N LEU A 262 -11.47 3.10 4.91
CA LEU A 262 -11.75 4.50 5.21
C LEU A 262 -11.71 5.35 3.94
N ASN A 263 -12.61 6.32 3.79
CA ASN A 263 -12.54 7.28 2.69
C ASN A 263 -11.43 8.33 2.93
N LYS A 264 -10.18 7.89 2.92
CA LYS A 264 -8.97 8.70 3.11
C LYS A 264 -7.78 8.05 2.41
N VAL A 265 -6.90 8.87 1.84
CA VAL A 265 -5.55 8.47 1.46
C VAL A 265 -4.56 9.01 2.47
N THR A 266 -3.57 8.19 2.81
CA THR A 266 -2.39 8.59 3.59
C THR A 266 -1.17 8.57 2.68
N GLY A 267 -0.34 9.60 2.75
CA GLY A 267 1.00 9.60 2.16
C GLY A 267 2.03 9.81 3.25
N VAL A 268 3.10 9.02 3.21
CA VAL A 268 4.11 8.92 4.28
C VAL A 268 5.51 8.89 3.68
N LEU A 269 6.45 9.46 4.42
CA LEU A 269 7.88 9.25 4.20
C LEU A 269 8.46 8.48 5.39
N HIS A 270 9.09 7.34 5.09
CA HIS A 270 9.89 6.59 6.04
C HIS A 270 11.38 6.78 5.75
N CYS A 271 12.16 7.03 6.80
CA CYS A 271 13.59 7.36 6.71
C CYS A 271 14.34 7.26 8.04
N ASP A 272 15.67 7.46 7.97
CA ASP A 272 16.58 7.51 9.12
C ASP A 272 16.71 6.16 9.85
N VAL A 273 16.19 6.05 11.08
CA VAL A 273 16.35 4.88 11.95
C VAL A 273 15.03 4.51 12.61
N ALA A 274 14.86 3.22 12.85
CA ALA A 274 13.72 2.68 13.57
C ALA A 274 14.14 1.98 14.88
N PRO A 275 13.41 2.19 15.99
CA PRO A 275 12.31 3.15 16.16
C PRO A 275 12.81 4.60 16.36
N GLY A 276 11.95 5.58 16.08
CA GLY A 276 12.20 7.00 16.29
C GLY A 276 12.89 7.68 15.12
N GLY A 277 14.06 8.29 15.38
CA GLY A 277 14.77 9.06 14.36
C GLY A 277 14.04 10.34 13.94
N ARG A 278 14.57 10.99 12.89
CA ARG A 278 14.03 12.22 12.30
C ARG A 278 12.63 12.01 11.72
N CYS A 279 12.33 10.78 11.32
CA CYS A 279 11.10 10.42 10.62
C CYS A 279 10.05 9.80 11.54
N ASN A 280 10.34 9.69 12.85
CA ASN A 280 9.42 9.19 13.88
C ASN A 280 8.91 7.76 13.60
N GLU A 281 9.84 6.86 13.31
CA GLU A 281 9.55 5.47 13.00
C GLU A 281 8.97 4.73 14.21
N MET A 282 7.99 3.84 14.05
CA MET A 282 7.47 3.26 12.80
C MET A 282 6.33 4.07 12.17
N ASP A 283 6.05 5.29 12.63
CA ASP A 283 4.89 6.05 12.14
C ASP A 283 5.18 6.83 10.85
N GLY A 284 6.45 7.16 10.60
CA GLY A 284 6.86 7.98 9.46
C GLY A 284 6.38 9.44 9.56
N ILE A 285 6.75 10.25 8.56
CA ILE A 285 6.25 11.62 8.40
C ILE A 285 5.05 11.58 7.48
N GLY A 286 3.86 11.42 8.04
CA GLY A 286 2.62 11.22 7.29
C GLY A 286 1.61 12.37 7.36
N LYS A 287 0.82 12.51 6.28
CA LYS A 287 -0.43 13.28 6.25
C LYS A 287 -1.50 12.50 5.50
N ASN A 288 -2.76 12.88 5.70
CA ASN A 288 -3.88 12.27 5.01
C ASN A 288 -4.84 13.32 4.45
N LEU A 289 -5.60 12.91 3.43
CA LEU A 289 -6.70 13.66 2.86
C LEU A 289 -7.87 12.71 2.58
N GLN A 290 -9.09 13.18 2.76
CA GLN A 290 -10.26 12.50 2.20
C GLN A 290 -10.23 12.61 0.67
N CYS A 291 -10.53 11.52 -0.07
CA CYS A 291 -10.51 11.59 -1.52
C CYS A 291 -11.49 12.65 -2.06
N PRO A 292 -11.06 13.52 -3.00
CA PRO A 292 -11.91 14.57 -3.55
C PRO A 292 -13.08 14.05 -4.36
N GLY A 293 -14.27 14.64 -4.19
CA GLY A 293 -15.44 14.32 -4.99
C GLY A 293 -16.09 12.97 -4.65
N LYS A 294 -15.45 11.87 -5.04
CA LYS A 294 -15.94 10.50 -4.76
C LYS A 294 -15.10 9.82 -3.66
N PRO A 295 -15.65 8.80 -2.98
CA PRO A 295 -14.89 8.02 -2.01
C PRO A 295 -13.75 7.24 -2.65
N CYS A 296 -12.62 7.09 -1.94
CA CYS A 296 -11.48 6.31 -2.42
C CYS A 296 -11.86 4.85 -2.76
N GLN A 297 -12.77 4.26 -1.99
CA GLN A 297 -13.27 2.90 -2.18
C GLN A 297 -14.11 2.81 -3.45
N GLY A 298 -13.73 1.92 -4.37
CA GLY A 298 -14.46 1.62 -5.59
C GLY A 298 -14.41 2.68 -6.69
N ASN A 299 -13.74 3.83 -6.48
CA ASN A 299 -13.63 4.89 -7.49
C ASN A 299 -12.17 5.14 -7.85
N LEU A 300 -11.90 5.35 -9.14
CA LEU A 300 -10.56 5.75 -9.60
C LEU A 300 -10.24 7.17 -9.11
N HIS A 301 -9.09 7.28 -8.47
CA HIS A 301 -8.43 8.53 -8.12
C HIS A 301 -6.99 8.51 -8.62
N THR A 302 -6.44 9.68 -8.94
CA THR A 302 -5.05 9.82 -9.35
C THR A 302 -4.19 10.18 -8.15
N TYR A 303 -3.32 9.28 -7.74
CA TYR A 303 -2.38 9.46 -6.63
C TYR A 303 -1.00 9.79 -7.19
N THR A 304 -0.41 10.88 -6.70
CA THR A 304 0.80 11.45 -7.29
C THR A 304 1.82 11.82 -6.21
N LEU A 305 3.07 11.43 -6.42
CA LEU A 305 4.25 11.95 -5.73
C LEU A 305 5.08 12.77 -6.72
N THR A 306 5.41 14.00 -6.35
CA THR A 306 6.39 14.84 -7.07
C THR A 306 7.63 15.01 -6.22
N VAL A 307 8.80 14.69 -6.79
CA VAL A 307 10.12 15.02 -6.23
C VAL A 307 10.70 16.16 -7.07
N ASP A 308 10.88 17.33 -6.46
CA ASP A 308 11.41 18.53 -7.09
C ASP A 308 12.81 18.83 -6.57
N ARG A 309 13.80 18.55 -7.41
CA ARG A 309 15.22 18.85 -7.18
C ARG A 309 15.71 20.04 -8.00
N SER A 310 14.79 20.82 -8.56
CA SER A 310 15.11 22.00 -9.38
C SER A 310 15.23 23.29 -8.55
N ALA A 311 14.83 23.25 -7.29
CA ALA A 311 14.89 24.37 -6.34
C ALA A 311 15.63 23.96 -5.07
N THR A 312 16.04 24.97 -4.29
CA THR A 312 16.63 24.79 -2.96
C THR A 312 15.77 25.55 -1.92
N PRO A 313 15.26 24.87 -0.88
CA PRO A 313 15.42 23.43 -0.60
C PRO A 313 14.70 22.53 -1.62
N GLU A 314 15.23 21.32 -1.85
CA GLU A 314 14.51 20.29 -2.62
C GLU A 314 13.20 19.90 -1.89
N THR A 315 12.20 19.41 -2.62
CA THR A 315 10.88 19.09 -2.04
C THR A 315 10.29 17.78 -2.55
N MET A 316 9.50 17.14 -1.70
CA MET A 316 8.61 16.03 -2.03
C MET A 316 7.18 16.47 -1.74
N THR A 317 6.25 16.20 -2.65
CA THR A 317 4.84 16.60 -2.50
C THR A 317 3.91 15.48 -2.93
N TRP A 318 2.94 15.16 -2.08
CA TRP A 318 1.86 14.22 -2.38
C TRP A 318 0.59 14.95 -2.76
N SER A 319 -0.10 14.44 -3.76
CA SER A 319 -1.45 14.89 -4.12
C SER A 319 -2.36 13.73 -4.52
N VAL A 320 -3.66 13.96 -4.35
CA VAL A 320 -4.73 13.11 -4.91
C VAL A 320 -5.64 13.98 -5.77
N ASP A 321 -5.89 13.56 -7.01
CA ASP A 321 -6.63 14.32 -8.03
C ASP A 321 -6.16 15.78 -8.18
N GLY A 322 -4.83 15.97 -8.14
CA GLY A 322 -4.19 17.29 -8.21
C GLY A 322 -4.28 18.12 -6.93
N GLN A 323 -4.99 17.67 -5.89
CA GLN A 323 -5.04 18.34 -4.58
C GLN A 323 -3.86 17.92 -3.72
N LYS A 324 -2.91 18.83 -3.52
CA LYS A 324 -1.76 18.64 -2.62
C LYS A 324 -2.22 18.57 -1.17
N TYR A 325 -1.73 17.58 -0.43
CA TYR A 325 -2.08 17.40 0.99
C TYR A 325 -0.90 17.09 1.92
N HIS A 326 0.25 16.74 1.35
CA HIS A 326 1.48 16.50 2.10
C HIS A 326 2.67 17.09 1.36
N SER A 327 3.64 17.60 2.10
CA SER A 327 4.92 18.04 1.56
C SER A 327 6.01 17.93 2.61
N ILE A 328 7.21 17.57 2.17
CA ILE A 328 8.43 17.53 2.98
C ILE A 328 9.54 18.20 2.18
N THR A 329 10.37 18.98 2.86
CA THR A 329 11.50 19.70 2.27
C THR A 329 12.82 19.14 2.76
N GLU A 330 13.86 19.28 1.95
CA GLU A 330 15.25 18.96 2.33
C GLU A 330 15.66 19.65 3.63
N GLN A 331 15.22 20.89 3.84
CA GLN A 331 15.53 21.66 5.04
C GLN A 331 14.95 21.01 6.31
N GLU A 332 13.78 20.37 6.22
CA GLU A 332 13.15 19.69 7.36
C GLU A 332 13.88 18.41 7.75
N LEU A 333 14.45 17.67 6.79
CA LEU A 333 15.21 16.43 7.08
C LEU A 333 16.70 16.68 7.35
N GLY A 334 17.27 17.71 6.73
CA GLY A 334 18.71 17.94 6.65
C GLY A 334 19.33 17.24 5.45
N ALA A 335 20.30 17.91 4.81
CA ALA A 335 20.87 17.50 3.52
C ALA A 335 21.43 16.07 3.49
N GLN A 336 22.09 15.63 4.57
CA GLN A 336 22.66 14.28 4.63
C GLN A 336 21.59 13.19 4.58
N LEU A 337 20.55 13.31 5.41
CA LEU A 337 19.45 12.36 5.44
C LEU A 337 18.63 12.42 4.15
N TRP A 338 18.40 13.62 3.62
CA TRP A 338 17.73 13.82 2.34
C TRP A 338 18.47 13.11 1.20
N THR A 339 19.79 13.25 1.13
CA THR A 339 20.62 12.54 0.13
C THR A 339 20.47 11.03 0.25
N GLN A 340 20.51 10.49 1.47
CA GLN A 340 20.40 9.05 1.74
C GLN A 340 19.03 8.46 1.44
N THR A 341 17.99 9.28 1.50
CA THR A 341 16.58 8.85 1.41
C THR A 341 15.97 9.12 0.02
N VAL A 342 16.35 10.25 -0.60
CA VAL A 342 15.67 10.83 -1.76
C VAL A 342 16.52 10.85 -3.03
N GLN A 343 17.82 11.07 -2.91
CA GLN A 343 18.69 11.34 -4.07
C GLN A 343 19.30 10.06 -4.67
N HIS A 344 18.51 9.00 -4.80
CA HIS A 344 18.89 7.76 -5.47
C HIS A 344 17.68 7.11 -6.14
N GLY A 345 17.93 6.05 -6.91
CA GLY A 345 16.88 5.27 -7.57
C GLY A 345 15.94 4.59 -6.58
N HIS A 346 14.67 4.54 -6.92
CA HIS A 346 13.61 3.79 -6.25
C HIS A 346 12.98 2.77 -7.21
N PHE A 347 12.38 1.72 -6.66
CA PHE A 347 11.43 0.86 -7.37
C PHE A 347 10.02 1.05 -6.81
N ILE A 348 9.02 0.81 -7.64
CA ILE A 348 7.61 0.98 -7.29
C ILE A 348 7.02 -0.36 -6.84
N LEU A 349 6.13 -0.31 -5.85
CA LEU A 349 5.38 -1.44 -5.35
C LEU A 349 3.87 -1.18 -5.37
N LEU A 350 3.12 -2.26 -5.59
CA LEU A 350 1.67 -2.31 -5.45
C LEU A 350 1.31 -3.58 -4.67
N ASN A 351 0.51 -3.46 -3.61
CA ASN A 351 0.00 -4.61 -2.88
C ASN A 351 -1.33 -4.34 -2.21
N LEU A 352 -1.97 -5.44 -1.80
CA LEU A 352 -3.13 -5.42 -0.94
C LEU A 352 -2.89 -6.33 0.26
N ALA A 353 -2.35 -5.75 1.34
CA ALA A 353 -2.12 -6.47 2.60
C ALA A 353 -3.45 -6.72 3.35
N MET A 354 -3.41 -7.71 4.25
CA MET A 354 -4.49 -8.02 5.18
C MET A 354 -3.94 -8.09 6.60
N GLY A 355 -4.53 -7.32 7.51
CA GLY A 355 -4.08 -7.21 8.89
C GLY A 355 -2.75 -6.46 9.01
N GLY A 356 -2.09 -6.61 10.15
CA GLY A 356 -0.80 -5.96 10.42
C GLY A 356 -0.91 -4.64 11.19
N ALA A 357 0.25 -4.06 11.49
CA ALA A 357 0.38 -2.98 12.46
C ALA A 357 -0.49 -1.75 12.14
N PHE A 358 -0.58 -1.35 10.88
CA PHE A 358 -1.34 -0.16 10.49
C PHE A 358 -2.86 -0.33 10.67
N PRO A 359 -3.54 -1.30 10.04
CA PRO A 359 -4.98 -1.47 10.26
C PRO A 359 -5.30 -1.79 11.73
N ASN A 360 -4.43 -2.52 12.43
CA ASN A 360 -4.58 -2.80 13.87
C ASN A 360 -4.53 -1.51 14.71
N LYS A 361 -3.55 -0.63 14.47
CA LYS A 361 -3.41 0.65 15.18
C LYS A 361 -4.63 1.54 14.97
N VAL A 362 -5.13 1.62 13.74
CA VAL A 362 -6.30 2.45 13.40
C VAL A 362 -7.59 1.86 13.98
N HIS A 363 -7.71 0.53 14.02
CA HIS A 363 -8.88 -0.12 14.58
C HIS A 363 -8.88 -0.16 16.12
N GLY A 364 -7.70 -0.28 16.73
CA GLY A 364 -7.50 -0.46 18.18
C GLY A 364 -7.48 -1.91 18.65
N ALA A 365 -7.43 -2.89 17.74
CA ALA A 365 -7.35 -4.32 18.02
C ALA A 365 -6.79 -5.08 16.81
N ASP A 366 -6.53 -6.38 16.97
CA ASP A 366 -6.06 -7.22 15.87
C ASP A 366 -7.11 -7.34 14.75
N THR A 367 -6.64 -7.24 13.52
CA THR A 367 -7.43 -7.32 12.28
C THR A 367 -6.83 -8.39 11.36
N PRO A 368 -7.62 -8.98 10.43
CA PRO A 368 -9.03 -8.73 10.12
C PRO A 368 -10.00 -9.29 11.18
N LEU A 369 -11.23 -8.79 11.17
CA LEU A 369 -12.31 -9.29 12.02
C LEU A 369 -12.97 -10.54 11.38
N PRO A 370 -13.69 -11.37 12.15
CA PRO A 370 -14.46 -12.48 11.58
C PRO A 370 -15.51 -12.05 10.53
N GLY A 371 -15.98 -10.80 10.60
CA GLY A 371 -16.91 -10.21 9.64
C GLY A 371 -16.27 -9.56 8.42
N THR A 372 -14.94 -9.54 8.31
CA THR A 372 -14.24 -8.96 7.17
C THR A 372 -14.53 -9.79 5.91
N VAL A 373 -15.06 -9.14 4.87
CA VAL A 373 -15.49 -9.86 3.66
C VAL A 373 -14.30 -10.14 2.74
N SER A 374 -14.32 -11.30 2.10
CA SER A 374 -13.31 -11.74 1.12
C SER A 374 -13.61 -11.20 -0.28
N GLY A 375 -12.62 -11.22 -1.18
CA GLY A 375 -12.83 -11.03 -2.62
C GLY A 375 -12.86 -9.59 -3.10
N LYS A 376 -12.37 -8.64 -2.30
CA LYS A 376 -12.29 -7.23 -2.69
C LYS A 376 -10.92 -6.92 -3.27
N SER A 377 -10.90 -6.00 -4.24
CA SER A 377 -9.74 -5.79 -5.10
C SER A 377 -9.29 -4.34 -5.14
N LEU A 378 -7.96 -4.17 -5.14
CA LEU A 378 -7.29 -2.97 -5.59
C LEU A 378 -7.22 -3.02 -7.12
N ASN A 379 -7.78 -2.02 -7.81
CA ASN A 379 -7.76 -1.94 -9.27
C ASN A 379 -6.88 -0.77 -9.70
N ILE A 380 -5.94 -1.01 -10.60
CA ILE A 380 -4.96 -0.02 -11.07
C ILE A 380 -5.10 0.09 -12.58
N ASP A 381 -5.43 1.30 -13.05
CA ASP A 381 -5.61 1.61 -14.46
C ASP A 381 -4.26 1.87 -15.15
N TYR A 382 -3.39 2.63 -14.51
CA TYR A 382 -2.00 2.75 -14.96
C TYR A 382 -1.06 3.10 -13.80
N VAL A 383 0.23 2.87 -14.03
CA VAL A 383 1.34 3.47 -13.28
C VAL A 383 2.26 4.18 -14.27
N ALA A 384 2.71 5.38 -13.92
CA ALA A 384 3.53 6.21 -14.79
C ALA A 384 4.59 6.99 -14.02
N VAL A 385 5.76 7.14 -14.66
CA VAL A 385 6.89 7.95 -14.18
C VAL A 385 7.28 8.96 -15.25
N TYR A 386 7.32 10.23 -14.85
CA TYR A 386 7.66 11.35 -15.71
C TYR A 386 8.88 12.08 -15.20
N ASN A 387 9.67 12.63 -16.11
CA ASN A 387 10.81 13.50 -15.78
C ASN A 387 10.67 14.83 -16.51
N SER A 388 10.96 15.94 -15.83
CA SER A 388 10.88 17.28 -16.43
C SER A 388 11.85 17.41 -17.61
N ILE A 389 11.43 18.08 -18.68
CA ILE A 389 12.21 18.31 -19.91
C ILE A 389 13.49 19.10 -19.60
#